data_AF-A0A226XB19-F1
#
_entry.id   AF-A0A226XB19-F1
#
_cell.length_a   1.000
_cell.length_b   1.000
_cell.length_c   1.000
_cell.angle_alpha   90.00
_cell.angle_beta   90.00
_cell.angle_gamma   90.00
#
_symmetry.space_group_name_H-M   'P 1'
#
loop_
_entity.id
_entity.type
_entity.pdbx_description
1 polymer ?
#
loop_
_entity_poly.entity_id
_entity_poly.type
_entity_poly.pdbx_seq_one_letter_code
_entity_poly.pdbx_strand_id
1 'polypeptide(L)'
;MERTAGSLLMSALAAGLSMGFSFLAQAVIESSLPDTPWRPLVVSSGYTVGFVIVILGQQQLFTESTLSAVLPVLTRRDMTTVAKTGRLWGLVLFANIAGTVIFAAVLQIPGVFSDQVVKALGVLAKQPYSGTFLVTVVRAMFAGWLIALMVWLLPSARSARLVIILLITYVVGISKLSHVIAGSVEASYGVMVGAASVQDYLYGFCAPTLLGNMIGGISLVAIINHGSIVAEMTDSDDQR
;
A
#
# COMPACT_ATOMS: atom_id res chain seq x y z
N MET A 1 -26.67 -10.09 2.37
CA MET A 1 -25.21 -10.21 2.12
C MET A 1 -24.45 -9.60 3.29
N GLU A 2 -24.52 -10.26 4.44
CA GLU A 2 -23.64 -9.98 5.57
C GLU A 2 -22.33 -10.74 5.31
N ARG A 3 -21.36 -10.09 4.63
CA ARG A 3 -19.97 -10.49 4.88
C ARG A 3 -19.73 -10.12 6.34
N THR A 4 -19.84 -11.11 7.23
CA THR A 4 -19.60 -10.93 8.68
C THR A 4 -18.29 -10.19 8.84
N ALA A 5 -18.28 -9.14 9.67
CA ALA A 5 -17.11 -8.29 9.88
C ALA A 5 -15.81 -9.10 10.12
N GLY A 6 -15.93 -10.29 10.70
CA GLY A 6 -14.83 -11.26 10.82
C GLY A 6 -14.20 -11.70 9.49
N SER A 7 -14.98 -12.01 8.46
CA SER A 7 -14.45 -12.40 7.14
C SER A 7 -13.65 -11.27 6.47
N LEU A 8 -14.12 -10.02 6.65
CA LEU A 8 -13.42 -8.83 6.17
C LEU A 8 -12.10 -8.63 6.94
N LEU A 9 -12.14 -8.74 8.28
CA LEU A 9 -10.97 -8.59 9.13
C LEU A 9 -9.92 -9.66 8.83
N MET A 10 -10.32 -10.92 8.61
CA MET A 10 -9.39 -11.98 8.22
C MET A 10 -8.77 -11.75 6.86
N SER A 11 -9.56 -11.28 5.88
CA SER A 11 -9.05 -10.91 4.56
C SER A 11 -8.07 -9.74 4.65
N ALA A 12 -8.35 -8.74 5.50
CA ALA A 12 -7.46 -7.61 5.74
C ALA A 12 -6.19 -8.03 6.49
N LEU A 13 -6.28 -8.92 7.46
CA LEU A 13 -5.11 -9.49 8.12
C LEU A 13 -4.22 -10.25 7.13
N ALA A 14 -4.83 -11.08 6.28
CA ALA A 14 -4.13 -11.79 5.21
C ALA A 14 -3.46 -10.83 4.20
N ALA A 15 -4.09 -9.71 3.88
CA ALA A 15 -3.48 -8.66 3.06
C ALA A 15 -2.22 -8.08 3.71
N GLY A 16 -2.29 -7.75 5.01
CA GLY A 16 -1.14 -7.26 5.77
C GLY A 16 0.03 -8.26 5.81
N LEU A 17 -0.26 -9.54 6.07
CA LEU A 17 0.73 -10.62 6.02
C LEU A 17 1.33 -10.77 4.62
N SER A 18 0.50 -10.73 3.58
CA SER A 18 0.94 -10.90 2.19
C SER A 18 1.83 -9.74 1.73
N MET A 19 1.56 -8.53 2.19
CA MET A 19 2.44 -7.37 1.96
C MET A 19 3.85 -7.56 2.54
N GLY A 20 3.99 -8.40 3.57
CA GLY A 20 5.30 -8.78 4.11
C GLY A 20 6.24 -9.44 3.09
N PHE A 21 5.69 -10.13 2.09
CA PHE A 21 6.49 -10.73 1.02
C PHE A 21 7.16 -9.70 0.12
N SER A 22 6.64 -8.47 0.00
CA SER A 22 7.35 -7.39 -0.70
C SER A 22 8.68 -7.10 -0.02
N PHE A 23 8.67 -6.92 1.30
CA PHE A 23 9.87 -6.64 2.09
C PHE A 23 10.85 -7.83 2.06
N LEU A 24 10.36 -9.05 2.26
CA LEU A 24 11.18 -10.25 2.21
C LEU A 24 11.82 -10.45 0.83
N ALA A 25 11.06 -10.31 -0.26
CA ALA A 25 11.58 -10.47 -1.61
C ALA A 25 12.66 -9.43 -1.92
N GLN A 26 12.46 -8.17 -1.52
CA GLN A 26 13.49 -7.14 -1.64
C GLN A 26 14.76 -7.53 -0.88
N ALA A 27 14.65 -8.03 0.36
CA ALA A 27 15.82 -8.43 1.14
C ALA A 27 16.58 -9.62 0.55
N VAL A 28 15.85 -10.61 0.02
CA VAL A 28 16.47 -11.76 -0.67
C VAL A 28 17.24 -11.31 -1.91
N ILE A 29 16.63 -10.46 -2.74
CA ILE A 29 17.28 -9.91 -3.95
C ILE A 29 18.49 -9.04 -3.55
N GLU A 30 18.31 -8.14 -2.59
CA GLU A 30 19.36 -7.25 -2.07
C GLU A 30 20.56 -8.03 -1.53
N SER A 31 20.32 -9.14 -0.82
CA SER A 31 21.38 -10.00 -0.27
C SER A 31 22.17 -10.77 -1.32
N SER A 32 21.58 -10.97 -2.50
CA SER A 32 22.16 -11.79 -3.58
C SER A 32 22.89 -10.96 -4.64
N LEU A 33 22.77 -9.63 -4.59
CA LEU A 33 23.32 -8.73 -5.60
C LEU A 33 24.61 -8.05 -5.12
N PRO A 34 25.57 -7.81 -6.05
CA PRO A 34 26.77 -7.04 -5.73
C PRO A 34 26.42 -5.57 -5.47
N ASP A 35 27.20 -4.90 -4.63
CA ASP A 35 27.01 -3.48 -4.33
C ASP A 35 27.38 -2.62 -5.56
N THR A 36 26.36 -2.29 -6.35
CA THR A 36 26.47 -1.57 -7.62
C THR A 36 25.39 -0.50 -7.74
N PRO A 37 25.60 0.58 -8.51
CA PRO A 37 24.64 1.69 -8.60
C PRO A 37 23.26 1.29 -9.14
N TRP A 38 23.18 0.26 -9.99
CA TRP A 38 21.93 -0.23 -10.58
C TRP A 38 21.19 -1.25 -9.70
N ARG A 39 21.81 -1.74 -8.61
CA ARG A 39 21.21 -2.72 -7.68
C ARG A 39 19.79 -2.32 -7.23
N PRO A 40 19.50 -1.06 -6.84
CA PRO A 40 18.15 -0.66 -6.44
C PRO A 40 17.09 -0.86 -7.52
N LEU A 41 17.47 -0.80 -8.81
CA LEU A 41 16.55 -1.01 -9.93
C LEU A 41 16.02 -2.46 -9.94
N VAL A 42 16.87 -3.43 -9.58
CA VAL A 42 16.51 -4.85 -9.53
C VAL A 42 15.84 -5.18 -8.21
N VAL A 43 16.35 -4.68 -7.09
CA VAL A 43 15.75 -4.87 -5.75
C VAL A 43 14.30 -4.39 -5.72
N SER A 44 13.99 -3.27 -6.39
CA SER A 44 12.64 -2.73 -6.46
C SER A 44 11.62 -3.66 -7.13
N SER A 45 12.04 -4.67 -7.89
CA SER A 45 11.14 -5.71 -8.39
C SER A 45 10.57 -6.57 -7.27
N GLY A 46 11.29 -6.78 -6.17
CA GLY A 46 10.78 -7.50 -4.99
C GLY A 46 9.58 -6.79 -4.36
N TYR A 47 9.51 -5.46 -4.46
CA TYR A 47 8.42 -4.67 -3.90
C TYR A 47 7.04 -5.05 -4.49
N THR A 48 7.01 -5.54 -5.73
CA THR A 48 5.75 -5.86 -6.43
C THR A 48 5.10 -7.14 -5.91
N VAL A 49 5.86 -8.03 -5.25
CA VAL A 49 5.43 -9.39 -4.90
C VAL A 49 4.20 -9.40 -3.99
N GLY A 50 4.21 -8.62 -2.90
CA GLY A 50 3.08 -8.54 -1.99
C GLY A 50 1.82 -8.00 -2.66
N PHE A 51 1.95 -6.99 -3.53
CA PHE A 51 0.81 -6.45 -4.29
C PHE A 51 0.21 -7.47 -5.25
N VAL A 52 1.04 -8.27 -5.95
CA VAL A 52 0.56 -9.34 -6.83
C VAL A 52 -0.29 -10.34 -6.02
N ILE A 53 0.21 -10.77 -4.85
CA ILE A 53 -0.50 -11.72 -3.98
C ILE A 53 -1.84 -11.13 -3.51
N VAL A 54 -1.81 -9.91 -2.99
CA VAL A 54 -2.99 -9.22 -2.44
C VAL A 54 -4.07 -9.02 -3.50
N ILE A 55 -3.69 -8.45 -4.64
CA ILE A 55 -4.65 -8.03 -5.66
C ILE A 55 -5.23 -9.23 -6.41
N LEU A 56 -4.38 -10.18 -6.84
CA LEU A 56 -4.87 -11.39 -7.51
C LEU A 56 -5.63 -12.31 -6.54
N GLY A 57 -5.22 -12.32 -5.27
CA GLY A 57 -5.91 -13.01 -4.19
C GLY A 57 -7.18 -12.32 -3.68
N GLN A 58 -7.51 -11.14 -4.22
CA GLN A 58 -8.68 -10.32 -3.83
C GLN A 58 -8.75 -10.08 -2.31
N GLN A 59 -7.58 -9.88 -1.70
CA GLN A 59 -7.46 -9.63 -0.27
C GLN A 59 -7.76 -8.15 0.03
N GLN A 60 -8.34 -7.88 1.20
CA GLN A 60 -8.79 -6.53 1.52
C GLN A 60 -7.63 -5.62 1.97
N LEU A 61 -7.07 -4.85 1.03
CA LEU A 61 -6.08 -3.83 1.32
C LEU A 61 -6.72 -2.45 1.51
N PHE A 62 -6.31 -1.72 2.55
CA PHE A 62 -6.82 -0.39 2.86
C PHE A 62 -6.73 0.56 1.66
N THR A 63 -5.56 0.66 1.04
CA THR A 63 -5.31 1.58 -0.09
C THR A 63 -6.08 1.21 -1.34
N GLU A 64 -6.34 -0.07 -1.59
CA GLU A 64 -7.20 -0.53 -2.69
C GLU A 64 -8.68 -0.22 -2.44
N SER A 65 -9.13 -0.41 -1.20
CA SER A 65 -10.52 -0.15 -0.80
C SER A 65 -10.92 1.33 -0.86
N THR A 66 -9.96 2.23 -1.09
CA THR A 66 -10.19 3.68 -1.11
C THR A 66 -11.13 4.07 -2.25
N LEU A 67 -10.96 3.52 -3.47
CA LEU A 67 -11.83 3.83 -4.61
C LEU A 67 -13.30 3.50 -4.32
N SER A 68 -13.57 2.25 -3.95
CA SER A 68 -14.93 1.75 -3.71
C SER A 68 -15.62 2.39 -2.49
N ALA A 69 -14.84 2.85 -1.51
CA ALA A 69 -15.37 3.45 -0.29
C ALA A 69 -15.54 4.98 -0.36
N VAL A 70 -14.72 5.67 -1.16
CA VAL A 70 -14.80 7.13 -1.36
C VAL A 70 -15.92 7.52 -2.30
N LEU A 71 -16.18 6.72 -3.34
CA LEU A 71 -17.19 7.06 -4.34
C LEU A 71 -18.61 7.30 -3.73
N PRO A 72 -19.11 6.48 -2.80
CA PRO A 72 -20.38 6.75 -2.11
C PRO A 72 -20.35 8.04 -1.28
N VAL A 73 -19.21 8.38 -0.69
CA VAL A 73 -19.03 9.60 0.12
C VAL A 73 -19.10 10.84 -0.77
N LEU A 74 -18.45 10.82 -1.93
CA LEU A 74 -18.45 11.93 -2.89
C LEU A 74 -19.82 12.17 -3.54
N THR A 75 -20.60 11.09 -3.73
CA THR A 75 -21.91 11.13 -4.41
C THR A 75 -23.05 11.48 -3.46
N ARG A 76 -23.16 10.82 -2.30
CA ARG A 76 -24.29 11.02 -1.36
C ARG A 76 -24.08 12.16 -0.37
N ARG A 77 -22.82 12.45 -0.02
CA ARG A 77 -22.42 13.56 0.87
C ARG A 77 -23.12 13.60 2.24
N ASP A 78 -23.64 12.48 2.74
CA ASP A 78 -24.29 12.39 4.05
C ASP A 78 -23.32 11.92 5.14
N MET A 79 -23.51 12.41 6.38
CA MET A 79 -22.64 12.10 7.52
C MET A 79 -22.69 10.64 7.94
N THR A 80 -23.78 9.93 7.65
CA THR A 80 -23.90 8.50 7.99
C THR A 80 -23.01 7.67 7.08
N THR A 81 -22.93 7.99 5.80
CA THR A 81 -22.01 7.35 4.84
C THR A 81 -20.55 7.64 5.20
N VAL A 82 -20.21 8.87 5.56
CA VAL A 82 -18.86 9.23 6.04
C VAL A 82 -18.46 8.40 7.26
N ALA A 83 -19.35 8.31 8.27
CA ALA A 83 -19.08 7.55 9.49
C ALA A 83 -18.92 6.04 9.22
N LYS A 84 -19.74 5.47 8.32
CA LYS A 84 -19.65 4.05 7.92
C LYS A 84 -18.35 3.77 7.16
N THR A 85 -17.95 4.64 6.24
CA THR A 85 -16.68 4.54 5.51
C THR A 85 -15.49 4.65 6.45
N GLY A 86 -15.49 5.63 7.36
CA GLY A 86 -14.44 5.79 8.36
C GLY A 86 -14.28 4.57 9.27
N ARG A 87 -15.41 3.98 9.73
CA ARG A 87 -15.40 2.75 10.53
C ARG A 87 -14.81 1.56 9.76
N LEU A 88 -15.21 1.39 8.50
CA LEU A 88 -14.70 0.33 7.63
C LEU A 88 -13.19 0.46 7.43
N TRP A 89 -12.73 1.66 7.10
CA TRP A 89 -11.32 1.99 6.93
C TRP A 89 -10.49 1.77 8.18
N GLY A 90 -10.98 2.20 9.34
CA GLY A 90 -10.30 1.96 10.61
C GLY A 90 -10.09 0.47 10.88
N LEU A 91 -11.12 -0.36 10.64
CA LEU A 91 -11.03 -1.81 10.83
C LEU A 91 -10.05 -2.48 9.85
N VAL A 92 -10.11 -2.13 8.57
CA VAL A 92 -9.24 -2.70 7.53
C VAL A 92 -7.78 -2.26 7.76
N LEU A 93 -7.55 -0.97 8.02
CA LEU A 93 -6.22 -0.44 8.30
C LEU A 93 -5.62 -1.13 9.52
N PHE A 94 -6.38 -1.22 10.62
CA PHE A 94 -5.91 -1.90 11.83
C PHE A 94 -5.51 -3.37 11.54
N ALA A 95 -6.36 -4.13 10.85
CA ALA A 95 -6.06 -5.51 10.52
C ALA A 95 -4.87 -5.66 9.56
N ASN A 96 -4.74 -4.79 8.55
CA ASN A 96 -3.57 -4.77 7.68
C ASN A 96 -2.29 -4.51 8.50
N ILE A 97 -2.28 -3.49 9.35
CA ILE A 97 -1.12 -3.14 10.19
C ILE A 97 -0.77 -4.27 11.15
N ALA A 98 -1.77 -4.91 11.77
CA ALA A 98 -1.54 -6.09 12.60
C ALA A 98 -0.85 -7.21 11.81
N GLY A 99 -1.30 -7.47 10.58
CA GLY A 99 -0.66 -8.44 9.69
C GLY A 99 0.80 -8.09 9.37
N THR A 100 1.09 -6.82 9.09
CA THR A 100 2.47 -6.38 8.81
C THR A 100 3.39 -6.51 10.01
N VAL A 101 2.88 -6.23 11.22
CA VAL A 101 3.63 -6.39 12.48
C VAL A 101 3.90 -7.86 12.76
N ILE A 102 2.88 -8.73 12.61
CA ILE A 102 3.06 -10.18 12.78
C ILE A 102 4.10 -10.72 11.80
N PHE A 103 4.03 -10.33 10.53
CA PHE A 103 5.02 -10.75 9.53
C PHE A 103 6.43 -10.29 9.90
N ALA A 104 6.59 -9.02 10.29
CA ALA A 104 7.88 -8.49 10.73
C ALA A 104 8.45 -9.25 11.94
N ALA A 105 7.60 -9.66 12.89
CA ALA A 105 8.01 -10.48 14.02
C ALA A 105 8.46 -11.89 13.61
N VAL A 106 7.77 -12.52 12.64
CA VAL A 106 8.17 -13.83 12.11
C VAL A 106 9.55 -13.77 11.44
N LEU A 107 9.90 -12.67 10.79
CA LEU A 107 11.24 -12.47 10.21
C LEU A 107 12.36 -12.38 11.24
N GLN A 108 12.07 -12.22 12.53
CA GLN A 108 13.05 -12.19 13.62
C GLN A 108 13.42 -13.58 14.14
N ILE A 109 12.68 -14.63 13.75
CA ILE A 109 12.92 -15.97 14.27
C ILE A 109 14.31 -16.45 13.81
N PRO A 110 15.24 -16.77 14.73
CA PRO A 110 16.60 -17.16 14.38
C PRO A 110 16.63 -18.40 13.48
N GLY A 111 17.51 -18.39 12.48
CA GLY A 111 17.74 -19.52 11.58
C GLY A 111 16.72 -19.69 10.45
N VAL A 112 15.66 -18.87 10.38
CA VAL A 112 14.70 -18.91 9.26
C VAL A 112 15.32 -18.41 7.96
N PHE A 113 16.17 -17.39 8.04
CA PHE A 113 16.90 -16.81 6.90
C PHE A 113 18.40 -16.74 7.18
N SER A 114 19.21 -16.68 6.13
CA SER A 114 20.66 -16.51 6.24
C SER A 114 21.02 -15.13 6.80
N ASP A 115 22.19 -15.01 7.40
CA ASP A 115 22.71 -13.75 7.96
C ASP A 115 22.76 -12.63 6.91
N GLN A 116 22.99 -12.99 5.63
CA GLN A 116 23.01 -12.03 4.52
C GLN A 116 21.63 -11.42 4.28
N VAL A 117 20.55 -12.23 4.33
CA VAL A 117 19.17 -11.75 4.21
C VAL A 117 18.78 -10.93 5.43
N VAL A 118 19.13 -11.38 6.63
CA VAL A 118 18.86 -10.63 7.88
C VAL A 118 19.54 -9.25 7.86
N LYS A 119 20.79 -9.18 7.38
CA LYS A 119 21.49 -7.90 7.18
C LYS A 119 20.78 -7.02 6.16
N ALA A 120 20.32 -7.58 5.05
CA ALA A 120 19.57 -6.84 4.03
C ALA A 120 18.23 -6.30 4.56
N LEU A 121 17.48 -7.09 5.35
CA LEU A 121 16.27 -6.65 6.05
C LEU A 121 16.57 -5.43 6.94
N GLY A 122 17.65 -5.47 7.73
CA GLY A 122 18.06 -4.35 8.58
C GLY A 122 18.46 -3.08 7.82
N VAL A 123 19.03 -3.21 6.62
CA VAL A 123 19.35 -2.06 5.75
C VAL A 123 18.07 -1.44 5.19
N LEU A 124 17.18 -2.28 4.65
CA LEU A 124 15.92 -1.86 4.06
C LEU A 124 14.97 -1.24 5.10
N ALA A 125 14.93 -1.77 6.32
CA ALA A 125 14.10 -1.27 7.43
C ALA A 125 14.38 0.20 7.84
N LYS A 126 15.48 0.80 7.38
CA LYS A 126 15.79 2.22 7.58
C LYS A 126 15.11 3.14 6.56
N GLN A 127 14.73 2.62 5.40
CA GLN A 127 14.15 3.42 4.31
C GLN A 127 12.87 4.18 4.69
N PRO A 128 11.91 3.59 5.45
CA PRO A 128 10.68 4.28 5.84
C PRO A 128 10.92 5.58 6.61
N TYR A 129 12.07 5.70 7.28
CA TYR A 129 12.45 6.83 8.14
C TYR A 129 13.37 7.84 7.47
N SER A 130 13.64 7.69 6.16
CA SER A 130 14.63 8.50 5.45
C SER A 130 14.21 9.94 5.13
N GLY A 131 12.92 10.26 5.24
CA GLY A 131 12.35 11.56 4.87
C GLY A 131 11.87 12.38 6.05
N THR A 132 11.83 13.70 5.89
CA THR A 132 11.08 14.58 6.81
C THR A 132 9.58 14.34 6.66
N PHE A 133 8.78 14.75 7.65
CA PHE A 133 7.32 14.59 7.63
C PHE A 133 6.69 15.03 6.30
N LEU A 134 7.00 16.25 5.82
CA LEU A 134 6.42 16.78 4.59
C LEU A 134 6.88 16.00 3.35
N VAL A 135 8.16 15.61 3.29
CA VAL A 135 8.68 14.79 2.18
C VAL A 135 7.98 13.43 2.14
N THR A 136 7.75 12.81 3.29
CA THR A 136 7.01 11.55 3.41
C THR A 136 5.56 11.71 2.97
N VAL A 137 4.88 12.80 3.35
CA VAL A 137 3.51 13.10 2.87
C VAL A 137 3.47 13.20 1.34
N VAL A 138 4.39 13.95 0.72
CA VAL A 138 4.41 14.14 -0.74
C VAL A 138 4.73 12.83 -1.47
N ARG A 139 5.72 12.06 -1.00
CA ARG A 139 6.01 10.72 -1.54
C ARG A 139 4.80 9.80 -1.44
N ALA A 140 4.11 9.84 -0.30
CA ALA A 140 2.92 9.06 -0.08
C ALA A 140 1.72 9.51 -0.92
N MET A 141 1.62 10.79 -1.25
CA MET A 141 0.62 11.29 -2.19
C MET A 141 0.79 10.67 -3.58
N PHE A 142 2.01 10.62 -4.10
CA PHE A 142 2.28 9.95 -5.36
C PHE A 142 1.99 8.44 -5.29
N ALA A 143 2.37 7.76 -4.20
CA ALA A 143 2.03 6.35 -4.02
C ALA A 143 0.51 6.12 -3.99
N GLY A 144 -0.23 6.91 -3.22
CA GLY A 144 -1.69 6.81 -3.11
C GLY A 144 -2.38 7.00 -4.46
N TRP A 145 -1.91 7.98 -5.25
CA TRP A 145 -2.38 8.21 -6.61
C TRP A 145 -2.13 7.00 -7.52
N LEU A 146 -0.90 6.50 -7.56
CA LEU A 146 -0.52 5.37 -8.43
C LEU A 146 -1.28 4.09 -8.07
N ILE A 147 -1.45 3.78 -6.78
CA ILE A 147 -2.21 2.61 -6.35
C ILE A 147 -3.69 2.76 -6.70
N ALA A 148 -4.29 3.94 -6.50
CA ALA A 148 -5.67 4.18 -6.91
C ALA A 148 -5.83 4.05 -8.44
N LEU A 149 -4.87 4.52 -9.22
CA LEU A 149 -4.87 4.39 -10.68
C LEU A 149 -4.80 2.94 -11.12
N MET A 150 -3.89 2.16 -10.53
CA MET A 150 -3.80 0.73 -10.77
C MET A 150 -5.16 0.06 -10.54
N VAL A 151 -5.77 0.27 -9.37
CA VAL A 151 -7.07 -0.32 -9.02
C VAL A 151 -8.17 0.07 -10.00
N TRP A 152 -8.16 1.33 -10.48
CA TRP A 152 -9.08 1.79 -11.50
C TRP A 152 -8.86 1.14 -12.88
N LEU A 153 -7.62 0.84 -13.25
CA LEU A 153 -7.28 0.18 -14.53
C LEU A 153 -7.59 -1.32 -14.55
N LEU A 154 -7.52 -2.00 -13.39
CA LEU A 154 -7.62 -3.47 -13.30
C LEU A 154 -8.91 -4.07 -13.89
N PRO A 155 -10.12 -3.49 -13.72
CA PRO A 155 -11.35 -4.01 -14.32
C PRO A 155 -11.26 -4.10 -15.86
N SER A 156 -10.59 -3.14 -16.50
CA SER A 156 -10.46 -3.05 -17.95
C SER A 156 -9.27 -3.82 -18.51
N ALA A 157 -8.35 -4.27 -17.64
CA ALA A 157 -7.06 -4.83 -18.03
C ALA A 157 -7.11 -6.25 -18.63
N ARG A 158 -8.18 -7.03 -18.40
CA ARG A 158 -8.32 -8.43 -18.84
C ARG A 158 -7.04 -9.27 -18.61
N SER A 159 -6.33 -9.68 -19.67
CA SER A 159 -5.09 -10.47 -19.60
C SER A 159 -3.87 -9.67 -19.14
N ALA A 160 -3.88 -8.33 -19.25
CA ALA A 160 -2.77 -7.46 -18.85
C ALA A 160 -2.73 -7.17 -17.34
N ARG A 161 -3.65 -7.75 -16.55
CA ARG A 161 -3.85 -7.46 -15.13
C ARG A 161 -2.57 -7.62 -14.30
N LEU A 162 -1.84 -8.73 -14.50
CA LEU A 162 -0.55 -8.95 -13.83
C LEU A 162 0.49 -7.90 -14.21
N VAL A 163 0.61 -7.57 -15.50
CA VAL A 163 1.59 -6.59 -16.01
C VAL A 163 1.33 -5.20 -15.43
N ILE A 164 0.07 -4.78 -15.33
CA ILE A 164 -0.29 -3.49 -14.72
C ILE A 164 0.11 -3.45 -13.24
N ILE A 165 -0.18 -4.53 -12.49
CA ILE A 165 0.22 -4.62 -11.08
C ILE A 165 1.74 -4.48 -10.96
N LEU A 166 2.49 -5.28 -11.72
CA LEU A 166 3.95 -5.27 -11.71
C LEU A 166 4.49 -3.89 -12.07
N LEU A 167 4.05 -3.29 -13.18
CA LEU A 167 4.56 -2.02 -13.67
C LEU A 167 4.30 -0.87 -12.70
N ILE A 168 3.05 -0.71 -12.24
CA ILE A 168 2.70 0.41 -11.36
C ILE A 168 3.37 0.26 -10.00
N THR A 169 3.35 -0.94 -9.42
CA THR A 169 3.98 -1.16 -8.10
C THR A 169 5.50 -1.12 -8.19
N TYR A 170 6.09 -1.49 -9.33
CA TYR A 170 7.51 -1.29 -9.59
C TYR A 170 7.88 0.18 -9.59
N VAL A 171 7.09 1.04 -10.25
CA VAL A 171 7.29 2.50 -10.24
C VAL A 171 7.22 3.06 -8.81
N VAL A 172 6.29 2.55 -7.98
CA VAL A 172 6.22 2.90 -6.56
C VAL A 172 7.50 2.51 -5.81
N GLY A 173 7.97 1.27 -6.01
CA GLY A 173 9.17 0.74 -5.35
C GLY A 173 10.45 1.46 -5.77
N ILE A 174 10.71 1.60 -7.07
CA ILE A 174 11.93 2.22 -7.61
C ILE A 174 12.03 3.70 -7.27
N SER A 175 10.90 4.38 -7.21
CA SER A 175 10.82 5.80 -6.85
C SER A 175 10.86 6.03 -5.34
N LYS A 176 10.93 4.96 -4.53
CA LYS A 176 10.95 4.98 -3.06
C LYS A 176 9.77 5.76 -2.47
N LEU A 177 8.58 5.57 -3.05
CA LEU A 177 7.38 6.24 -2.59
C LEU A 177 6.83 5.54 -1.34
N SER A 178 6.38 6.33 -0.36
CA SER A 178 5.91 5.82 0.92
C SER A 178 4.50 5.24 0.80
N HIS A 179 4.33 3.98 1.18
CA HIS A 179 3.03 3.32 1.20
C HIS A 179 2.76 2.76 2.59
N VAL A 180 1.60 3.09 3.18
CA VAL A 180 1.33 2.87 4.60
C VAL A 180 1.38 1.39 4.96
N ILE A 181 0.80 0.49 4.15
CA ILE A 181 0.82 -0.95 4.48
C ILE A 181 2.17 -1.61 4.16
N ALA A 182 2.66 -1.51 2.92
CA ALA A 182 3.97 -2.07 2.53
C ALA A 182 5.11 -1.62 3.46
N GLY A 183 5.24 -0.29 3.65
CA GLY A 183 6.27 0.29 4.50
C GLY A 183 6.08 -0.01 5.98
N SER A 184 4.87 -0.35 6.43
CA SER A 184 4.65 -0.75 7.82
C SER A 184 5.35 -2.06 8.19
N VAL A 185 5.60 -2.96 7.24
CA VAL A 185 6.39 -4.17 7.50
C VAL A 185 7.84 -3.79 7.80
N GLU A 186 8.44 -2.99 6.91
CA GLU A 186 9.81 -2.48 7.05
C GLU A 186 9.99 -1.66 8.34
N ALA A 187 9.06 -0.73 8.59
CA ALA A 187 9.09 0.15 9.74
C ALA A 187 8.91 -0.64 11.05
N SER A 188 7.96 -1.59 11.09
CA SER A 188 7.77 -2.45 12.27
C SER A 188 9.01 -3.30 12.56
N TYR A 189 9.62 -3.87 11.51
CA TYR A 189 10.88 -4.60 11.64
C TYR A 189 12.00 -3.70 12.18
N GLY A 190 12.11 -2.48 11.66
CA GLY A 190 13.05 -1.46 12.13
C GLY A 190 12.92 -1.14 13.62
N VAL A 191 11.69 -1.06 14.12
CA VAL A 191 11.42 -0.90 15.56
C VAL A 191 11.87 -2.13 16.35
N MET A 192 11.54 -3.34 15.87
CA MET A 192 11.86 -4.59 16.57
C MET A 192 13.37 -4.83 16.70
N VAL A 193 14.15 -4.42 15.70
CA VAL A 193 15.64 -4.52 15.74
C VAL A 193 16.31 -3.32 16.40
N GLY A 194 15.54 -2.37 16.95
CA GLY A 194 16.06 -1.18 17.62
C GLY A 194 16.65 -0.11 16.70
N ALA A 195 16.38 -0.16 15.39
CA ALA A 195 16.81 0.85 14.43
C ALA A 195 15.95 2.13 14.45
N ALA A 196 14.74 2.05 15.01
CA ALA A 196 13.81 3.16 15.17
C ALA A 196 12.97 2.98 16.45
N SER A 197 12.42 4.07 16.98
CA SER A 197 11.48 4.01 18.09
C SER A 197 10.04 3.77 17.62
N VAL A 198 9.15 3.36 18.53
CA VAL A 198 7.70 3.33 18.26
C VAL A 198 7.18 4.73 17.91
N GLN A 199 7.78 5.79 18.46
CA GLN A 199 7.44 7.16 18.12
C GLN A 199 7.78 7.49 16.67
N ASP A 200 8.96 7.06 16.18
CA ASP A 200 9.36 7.22 14.79
C ASP A 200 8.41 6.47 13.85
N TYR A 201 7.98 5.25 14.23
CA TYR A 201 6.98 4.50 13.49
C TYR A 201 5.66 5.27 13.38
N LEU A 202 5.11 5.78 14.50
CA LEU A 202 3.81 6.42 14.52
C LEU A 202 3.82 7.79 13.82
N TYR A 203 4.78 8.65 14.15
CA TYR A 203 4.79 10.05 13.72
C TYR A 203 5.75 10.35 12.57
N GLY A 204 6.88 9.63 12.49
CA GLY A 204 7.84 9.79 11.41
C GLY A 204 7.42 9.08 10.12
N PHE A 205 6.76 7.93 10.24
CA PHE A 205 6.35 7.11 9.10
C PHE A 205 4.83 7.01 8.92
N CYS A 206 4.11 6.44 9.89
CA CYS A 206 2.72 6.01 9.70
C CYS A 206 1.76 7.18 9.43
N ALA A 207 1.76 8.20 10.30
CA ALA A 207 0.89 9.37 10.15
C ALA A 207 1.11 10.14 8.83
N PRO A 208 2.33 10.58 8.45
CA PRO A 208 2.54 11.29 7.20
C PRO A 208 2.25 10.41 5.97
N THR A 209 2.58 9.11 6.04
CA THR A 209 2.32 8.19 4.93
C THR A 209 0.83 7.95 4.72
N LEU A 210 0.07 7.74 5.80
CA LEU A 210 -1.38 7.58 5.75
C LEU A 210 -2.04 8.82 5.16
N LEU A 211 -1.66 10.01 5.64
CA LEU A 211 -2.18 11.29 5.15
C LEU A 211 -1.93 11.44 3.64
N GLY A 212 -0.68 11.25 3.21
CA GLY A 212 -0.33 11.35 1.79
C GLY A 212 -1.08 10.32 0.94
N ASN A 213 -1.09 9.04 1.33
CA ASN A 213 -1.80 7.99 0.59
C ASN A 213 -3.29 8.32 0.42
N MET A 214 -3.95 8.82 1.46
CA MET A 214 -5.35 9.25 1.40
C MET A 214 -5.53 10.43 0.44
N ILE A 215 -4.72 11.48 0.55
CA ILE A 215 -4.79 12.66 -0.33
C ILE A 215 -4.64 12.23 -1.79
N GLY A 216 -3.60 11.45 -2.10
CA GLY A 216 -3.32 11.01 -3.47
C GLY A 216 -4.43 10.13 -4.04
N GLY A 217 -4.89 9.14 -3.26
CA GLY A 217 -5.96 8.24 -3.68
C GLY A 217 -7.28 8.98 -3.90
N ILE A 218 -7.73 9.77 -2.94
CA ILE A 218 -8.99 10.53 -3.03
C ILE A 218 -8.95 11.52 -4.20
N SER A 219 -7.82 12.20 -4.43
CA SER A 219 -7.68 13.17 -5.52
C SER A 219 -7.90 12.54 -6.89
N LEU A 220 -7.29 11.37 -7.15
CA LEU A 220 -7.50 10.66 -8.40
C LEU A 220 -8.97 10.24 -8.57
N VAL A 221 -9.57 9.66 -7.53
CA VAL A 221 -10.97 9.22 -7.57
C VAL A 221 -11.90 10.39 -7.87
N ALA A 222 -11.67 11.54 -7.22
CA ALA A 222 -12.45 12.75 -7.46
C ALA A 222 -12.33 13.23 -8.91
N ILE A 223 -11.10 13.30 -9.47
CA ILE A 223 -10.87 13.75 -10.84
C ILE A 223 -11.54 12.83 -11.86
N ILE A 224 -11.35 11.51 -11.73
CA ILE A 224 -11.96 10.54 -12.63
C ILE A 224 -13.49 10.61 -12.54
N ASN A 225 -14.04 10.67 -11.32
CA ASN A 225 -15.49 10.71 -11.12
C ASN A 225 -16.11 12.00 -11.69
N HIS A 226 -15.47 13.15 -11.50
CA HIS A 226 -15.94 14.40 -12.10
C HIS A 226 -15.83 14.39 -13.62
N GLY A 227 -14.77 13.83 -14.20
CA GLY A 227 -14.61 13.70 -15.65
C GLY A 227 -15.66 12.80 -16.30
N SER A 228 -15.95 11.64 -15.70
CA SER A 228 -16.96 10.71 -16.21
C SER A 228 -18.39 11.27 -16.15
N ILE A 229 -18.73 11.99 -15.06
CA ILE A 229 -20.06 12.60 -14.90
C ILE A 229 -20.27 13.74 -15.91
N VAL A 230 -19.24 14.57 -16.16
CA VAL A 230 -19.32 15.64 -17.17
C VAL A 230 -19.51 15.07 -18.57
N ALA A 231 -18.82 13.97 -18.91
CA ALA A 231 -18.99 13.30 -20.20
C ALA A 231 -20.42 12.77 -20.41
N GLU A 232 -21.01 12.10 -19.40
CA GLU A 232 -22.40 11.59 -19.47
C GLU A 232 -23.43 12.71 -19.59
N MET A 233 -23.24 13.85 -18.92
CA MET A 233 -24.15 15.01 -19.02
C MET A 233 -24.10 15.64 -20.42
N THR A 234 -22.90 15.72 -21.01
CA THR A 234 -22.72 16.30 -22.36
C THR A 234 -23.32 15.41 -23.45
N ASP A 235 -23.15 14.08 -23.35
CA ASP A 235 -23.78 13.11 -24.26
C ASP A 235 -25.31 13.11 -24.17
N SER A 236 -25.87 13.41 -22.99
CA SER A 236 -27.33 13.47 -22.79
C SER A 236 -27.98 14.76 -23.31
N ASP A 237 -27.21 15.85 -23.41
CA ASP A 237 -27.66 17.12 -23.98
C ASP A 237 -27.54 17.13 -25.53
N ASP A 238 -26.54 16.44 -26.11
CA ASP A 238 -26.40 16.27 -27.58
C ASP A 238 -27.44 15.30 -28.19
N GLN A 239 -28.16 14.53 -27.37
CA GLN A 239 -29.25 13.63 -27.79
C GLN A 239 -30.66 14.24 -27.65
N ARG A 240 -30.78 15.51 -27.23
CA ARG A 240 -32.05 16.25 -27.11
C ARG A 240 -32.21 17.31 -28.19
#